data_AF-A0A2D4MQL3-F1
#
_entry.id   AF-A0A2D4MQL3-F1
#
_cell.length_a   1.000
_cell.length_b   1.000
_cell.length_c   1.000
_cell.angle_alpha   90.00
_cell.angle_beta   90.00
_cell.angle_gamma   90.00
#
_symmetry.space_group_name_H-M   'P 1'
#
loop_
_entity.id
_entity.type
_entity.pdbx_description
1 polymer ?
#
loop_
_entity_poly.entity_id
_entity_poly.type
_entity_poly.pdbx_seq_one_letter_code
_entity_poly.pdbx_strand_id
1 'polypeptide(L)'
;CQPRVQCVINPGNPTGQVQSRKCIEEVIHFAWKERLFLMADEVYQDNVYAEGSEFHSFKKVLFEMGPKYSETVELASFHSISKGFMGECGFRGGYMEVINMDPLVQQQLTKLVSVRLCPPVTGQILLDAMVNRPQPGDPSYPQFSQEKAAVLSSLARKARLTEEIFNRAPGIHCNPVQGAMYAFPRIEMPARAVQEAQAQGQTPDMFFCLRLLEETG
;
A
#
# COMPACT_ATOMS: atom_id res chain seq x y z
N CYS A 1 -6.23 -14.96 -23.01
CA CYS A 1 -6.45 -13.83 -22.08
C CYS A 1 -5.98 -12.55 -22.79
N GLN A 2 -6.67 -11.41 -22.63
CA GLN A 2 -6.19 -10.10 -23.10
C GLN A 2 -5.98 -9.22 -21.85
N PRO A 3 -4.74 -9.10 -21.33
CA PRO A 3 -4.46 -8.26 -20.17
C PRO A 3 -4.80 -6.79 -20.46
N ARG A 4 -5.47 -6.11 -19.52
CA ARG A 4 -5.91 -4.71 -19.67
C ARG A 4 -5.54 -3.79 -18.52
N VAL A 5 -5.21 -4.36 -17.36
CA VAL A 5 -5.01 -3.61 -16.12
C VAL A 5 -3.76 -4.13 -15.43
N GLN A 6 -2.97 -3.22 -14.88
CA GLN A 6 -1.87 -3.52 -13.98
C GLN A 6 -2.12 -2.82 -12.65
N CYS A 7 -2.34 -3.62 -11.60
CA CYS A 7 -2.45 -3.12 -10.24
C CYS A 7 -1.07 -3.11 -9.59
N VAL A 8 -0.73 -1.99 -8.94
CA VAL A 8 0.51 -1.82 -8.19
C VAL A 8 0.15 -1.39 -6.78
N ILE A 9 0.77 -2.02 -5.79
CA ILE A 9 0.58 -1.69 -4.38
C ILE A 9 1.90 -1.11 -3.87
N ASN A 10 1.91 0.18 -3.52
CA ASN A 10 3.12 0.87 -3.08
C ASN A 10 2.80 1.98 -2.06
N PRO A 11 3.28 1.89 -0.81
CA PRO A 11 4.00 0.78 -0.19
C PRO A 11 3.20 -0.54 -0.16
N GLY A 12 3.90 -1.67 -0.27
CA GLY A 12 3.27 -2.98 -0.49
C GLY A 12 2.63 -3.60 0.76
N ASN A 13 1.56 -4.36 0.52
CA ASN A 13 0.87 -5.19 1.51
C ASN A 13 0.64 -6.58 0.89
N PRO A 14 1.10 -7.69 1.52
CA PRO A 14 1.65 -7.80 2.88
C PRO A 14 3.17 -7.58 2.99
N THR A 15 3.84 -7.28 1.89
CA THR A 15 5.30 -7.40 1.76
C THR A 15 6.11 -6.23 2.33
N GLY A 16 5.49 -5.08 2.62
CA GLY A 16 6.14 -3.96 3.34
C GLY A 16 7.23 -3.21 2.56
N GLN A 17 7.42 -3.50 1.27
CA GLN A 17 8.40 -2.84 0.41
C GLN A 17 7.93 -1.46 -0.06
N VAL A 18 8.89 -0.59 -0.34
CA VAL A 18 8.69 0.73 -0.95
C VAL A 18 9.45 0.78 -2.26
N GLN A 19 8.75 1.00 -3.37
CA GLN A 19 9.36 1.02 -4.69
C GLN A 19 10.22 2.27 -4.89
N SER A 20 11.40 2.10 -5.50
CA SER A 20 12.23 3.22 -5.92
C SER A 20 11.60 3.97 -7.08
N ARG A 21 11.94 5.26 -7.24
CA ARG A 21 11.49 6.08 -8.37
C ARG A 21 11.74 5.40 -9.73
N LYS A 22 12.93 4.82 -9.91
CA LYS A 22 13.31 4.11 -11.15
C LYS A 22 12.40 2.91 -11.44
N CYS A 23 12.04 2.14 -10.41
CA CYS A 23 11.11 1.02 -10.58
C CYS A 23 9.73 1.51 -11.03
N ILE A 24 9.23 2.60 -10.43
CA ILE A 24 7.95 3.22 -10.83
C ILE A 24 8.00 3.68 -12.29
N GLU A 25 9.10 4.30 -12.74
CA GLU A 25 9.29 4.69 -14.15
C GLU A 25 9.26 3.48 -15.10
N GLU A 26 9.92 2.38 -14.73
CA GLU A 26 9.92 1.14 -15.51
C GLU A 26 8.52 0.52 -15.61
N VAL A 27 7.74 0.56 -14.51
CA VAL A 27 6.35 0.11 -14.49
C VAL A 27 5.47 0.98 -15.38
N ILE A 28 5.58 2.31 -15.28
CA ILE A 28 4.84 3.24 -16.14
C ILE A 28 5.19 3.02 -17.61
N HIS A 29 6.48 2.85 -17.92
CA HIS A 29 6.93 2.59 -19.28
C HIS A 29 6.35 1.27 -19.83
N PHE A 30 6.32 0.22 -19.00
CA PHE A 30 5.70 -1.05 -19.36
C PHE A 30 4.20 -0.91 -19.61
N ALA A 31 3.47 -0.25 -18.72
CA ALA A 31 2.03 -0.04 -18.89
C ALA A 31 1.70 0.80 -20.13
N TRP A 32 2.50 1.83 -20.41
CA TRP A 32 2.40 2.61 -21.65
C TRP A 32 2.60 1.74 -22.89
N LYS A 33 3.66 0.92 -22.92
CA LYS A 33 4.00 0.05 -24.05
C LYS A 33 2.92 -0.99 -24.31
N GLU A 34 2.40 -1.60 -23.25
CA GLU A 34 1.42 -2.69 -23.33
C GLU A 34 -0.05 -2.21 -23.28
N ARG A 35 -0.26 -0.87 -23.24
CA ARG A 35 -1.58 -0.22 -23.17
C ARG A 35 -2.44 -0.73 -22.01
N LEU A 36 -1.83 -0.77 -20.82
CA LEU A 36 -2.46 -1.19 -19.59
C LEU A 36 -2.96 0.02 -18.80
N PHE A 37 -4.17 -0.10 -18.24
CA PHE A 37 -4.67 0.83 -17.24
C PHE A 37 -3.91 0.59 -15.92
N LEU A 38 -3.25 1.61 -15.39
CA LEU A 38 -2.57 1.54 -14.09
C LEU A 38 -3.53 1.80 -12.94
N MET A 39 -3.54 0.90 -11.96
CA MET A 39 -4.22 1.07 -10.68
C MET A 39 -3.18 1.11 -9.57
N ALA A 40 -2.83 2.32 -9.10
CA ALA A 40 -1.84 2.55 -8.06
C ALA A 40 -2.52 2.62 -6.68
N ASP A 41 -2.43 1.54 -5.92
CA ASP A 41 -2.86 1.49 -4.52
C ASP A 41 -1.76 2.10 -3.63
N GLU A 42 -1.98 3.35 -3.22
CA GLU A 42 -1.03 4.20 -2.47
C GLU A 42 -1.55 4.50 -1.06
N VAL A 43 -2.37 3.60 -0.48
CA VAL A 43 -2.99 3.81 0.83
C VAL A 43 -1.99 3.90 1.99
N TYR A 44 -0.78 3.36 1.83
CA TYR A 44 0.28 3.42 2.85
C TYR A 44 1.32 4.53 2.60
N GLN A 45 1.04 5.51 1.73
CA GLN A 45 2.02 6.52 1.30
C GLN A 45 2.70 7.30 2.43
N ASP A 46 2.04 7.50 3.57
CA ASP A 46 2.63 8.17 4.74
C ASP A 46 3.49 7.27 5.64
N ASN A 47 3.51 5.96 5.37
CA ASN A 47 4.15 4.95 6.21
C ASN A 47 5.37 4.39 5.50
N VAL A 48 6.43 5.19 5.52
CA VAL A 48 7.76 4.83 5.02
C VAL A 48 8.75 5.01 6.16
N TYR A 49 9.54 3.97 6.41
CA TYR A 49 10.37 3.85 7.63
C TYR A 49 11.85 3.61 7.33
N ALA A 50 12.14 2.88 6.25
CA ALA A 50 13.52 2.51 5.93
C ALA A 50 14.32 3.74 5.51
N GLU A 51 15.55 3.82 6.01
CA GLU A 51 16.48 4.86 5.62
C GLU A 51 16.74 4.83 4.11
N GLY A 52 16.73 6.00 3.47
CA GLY A 52 16.87 6.14 2.02
C GLY A 52 15.64 5.73 1.21
N SER A 53 14.56 5.27 1.84
CA SER A 53 13.27 5.03 1.16
C SER A 53 12.41 6.28 1.21
N GLU A 54 11.79 6.62 0.09
CA GLU A 54 10.88 7.74 -0.05
C GLU A 54 9.64 7.28 -0.83
N PHE A 55 8.46 7.77 -0.45
CA PHE A 55 7.27 7.57 -1.27
C PHE A 55 7.30 8.50 -2.47
N HIS A 56 7.12 7.93 -3.67
CA HIS A 56 6.85 8.70 -4.87
C HIS A 56 5.51 8.24 -5.43
N SER A 57 4.57 9.17 -5.62
CA SER A 57 3.31 8.83 -6.24
C SER A 57 3.51 8.50 -7.72
N PHE A 58 2.76 7.52 -8.22
CA PHE A 58 2.70 7.17 -9.63
C PHE A 58 2.35 8.40 -10.48
N LYS A 59 1.45 9.26 -9.98
CA LYS A 59 1.10 10.52 -10.64
C LYS A 59 2.32 11.44 -10.78
N LYS A 60 3.07 11.70 -9.70
CA LYS A 60 4.24 12.59 -9.75
C LYS A 60 5.24 12.09 -10.80
N VAL A 61 5.57 10.80 -10.74
CA VAL A 61 6.55 10.19 -11.66
C VAL A 61 6.03 10.21 -13.10
N LEU A 62 4.76 9.88 -13.33
CA LEU A 62 4.14 9.91 -14.66
C LEU A 62 4.25 11.29 -15.32
N PHE A 63 3.94 12.36 -14.57
CA PHE A 63 4.05 13.74 -15.08
C PHE A 63 5.51 14.16 -15.30
N GLU A 64 6.43 13.77 -14.40
CA GLU A 64 7.87 14.00 -14.56
C GLU A 64 8.47 13.30 -15.80
N MET A 65 7.89 12.16 -16.23
CA MET A 65 8.32 11.44 -17.44
C MET A 65 7.92 12.15 -18.75
N GLY A 66 7.09 13.20 -18.68
CA GLY A 66 6.72 14.07 -19.80
C GLY A 66 5.46 13.67 -20.57
N PRO A 67 5.01 14.52 -21.52
CA PRO A 67 3.69 14.46 -22.15
C PRO A 67 3.43 13.15 -22.89
N LYS A 68 4.49 12.54 -23.45
CA LYS A 68 4.43 11.22 -24.08
C LYS A 68 3.73 10.18 -23.18
N TYR A 69 3.97 10.23 -21.87
CA TYR A 69 3.36 9.33 -20.90
C TYR A 69 2.17 10.00 -20.21
N SER A 70 2.34 11.23 -19.72
CA SER A 70 1.34 11.89 -18.87
C SER A 70 0.03 12.23 -19.57
N GLU A 71 -0.01 12.29 -20.91
CA GLU A 71 -1.24 12.52 -21.69
C GLU A 71 -1.85 11.22 -22.23
N THR A 72 -1.18 10.07 -22.07
CA THR A 72 -1.60 8.82 -22.74
C THR A 72 -1.84 7.65 -21.80
N VAL A 73 -1.13 7.58 -20.67
CA VAL A 73 -1.28 6.47 -19.72
C VAL A 73 -2.51 6.72 -18.85
N GLU A 74 -3.45 5.78 -18.88
CA GLU A 74 -4.59 5.75 -17.97
C GLU A 74 -4.11 5.35 -16.57
N LEU A 75 -4.42 6.17 -15.56
CA LEU A 75 -4.02 5.93 -14.17
C LEU A 75 -5.17 6.24 -13.22
N ALA A 76 -5.42 5.34 -12.28
CA ALA A 76 -6.18 5.58 -11.06
C ALA A 76 -5.27 5.40 -9.84
N SER A 77 -5.04 6.48 -9.08
CA SER A 77 -4.34 6.45 -7.79
C SER A 77 -5.34 6.40 -6.65
N PHE A 78 -5.14 5.51 -5.67
CA PHE A 78 -6.05 5.31 -4.55
C PHE A 78 -5.44 5.75 -3.22
N HIS A 79 -6.25 6.41 -2.39
CA HIS A 79 -5.85 6.75 -1.02
C HIS A 79 -7.01 6.56 -0.04
N SER A 80 -6.69 6.38 1.25
CA SER A 80 -7.67 6.03 2.28
C SER A 80 -7.29 6.62 3.63
N ILE A 81 -8.29 7.05 4.40
CA ILE A 81 -8.11 7.49 5.79
C ILE A 81 -7.85 6.32 6.75
N SER A 82 -8.09 5.08 6.31
CA SER A 82 -8.06 3.91 7.18
C SER A 82 -6.65 3.44 7.52
N LYS A 83 -5.63 3.95 6.83
CA LYS A 83 -4.25 3.46 6.90
C LYS A 83 -3.33 4.55 7.38
N GLY A 84 -2.18 4.10 7.85
CA GLY A 84 -1.08 4.95 8.27
C GLY A 84 -1.19 5.54 9.65
N PHE A 85 -0.41 6.60 9.93
CA PHE A 85 -0.34 7.19 11.28
C PHE A 85 -1.63 7.84 11.76
N MET A 86 -2.55 8.18 10.84
CA MET A 86 -3.87 8.72 11.19
C MET A 86 -4.91 7.61 11.40
N GLY A 87 -4.91 6.56 10.56
CA GLY A 87 -5.48 5.25 10.94
C GLY A 87 -6.98 5.21 11.31
N GLU A 88 -7.81 6.08 10.74
CA GLU A 88 -9.24 6.25 11.10
C GLU A 88 -10.16 5.21 10.43
N CYS A 89 -9.88 3.93 10.66
CA CYS A 89 -10.49 2.82 9.91
C CYS A 89 -12.01 2.66 10.11
N GLY A 90 -12.57 3.13 11.23
CA GLY A 90 -14.01 3.03 11.53
C GLY A 90 -14.90 3.93 10.67
N PHE A 91 -14.37 5.04 10.15
CA PHE A 91 -15.16 6.03 9.41
C PHE A 91 -15.21 5.79 7.89
N ARG A 92 -14.40 4.84 7.39
CA ARG A 92 -14.48 4.31 6.00
C ARG A 92 -14.43 5.39 4.90
N GLY A 93 -13.46 6.30 4.97
CA GLY A 93 -13.19 7.31 3.94
C GLY A 93 -12.01 6.98 3.01
N GLY A 94 -12.04 7.54 1.81
CA GLY A 94 -10.99 7.42 0.80
C GLY A 94 -11.37 8.12 -0.50
N TYR A 95 -10.41 8.26 -1.40
CA TYR A 95 -10.63 8.78 -2.74
C TYR A 95 -9.83 8.00 -3.77
N MET A 96 -10.18 8.23 -5.04
CA MET A 96 -9.32 7.91 -6.16
C MET A 96 -9.16 9.14 -7.04
N GLU A 97 -7.95 9.37 -7.54
CA GLU A 97 -7.69 10.34 -8.60
C GLU A 97 -7.52 9.57 -9.90
N VAL A 98 -8.33 9.90 -10.91
CA VAL A 98 -8.31 9.23 -12.21
C VAL A 98 -7.91 10.23 -13.29
N ILE A 99 -6.93 9.87 -14.11
CA ILE A 99 -6.43 10.69 -15.23
C ILE A 99 -6.40 9.87 -16.52
N ASN A 100 -6.58 10.56 -17.65
CA ASN A 100 -6.56 10.02 -19.02
C ASN A 100 -7.53 8.87 -19.31
N MET A 101 -8.51 8.62 -18.43
CA MET A 101 -9.49 7.54 -18.60
C MET A 101 -10.20 7.63 -19.94
N ASP A 102 -10.35 6.50 -20.62
CA ASP A 102 -11.14 6.40 -21.84
C ASP A 102 -12.55 7.00 -21.65
N PRO A 103 -13.04 7.88 -22.56
CA PRO A 103 -14.33 8.54 -22.38
C PRO A 103 -15.53 7.60 -22.25
N LEU A 104 -15.52 6.43 -22.91
CA LEU A 104 -16.60 5.45 -22.79
C LEU A 104 -16.56 4.79 -21.41
N VAL A 105 -15.36 4.52 -20.88
CA VAL A 105 -15.19 4.02 -19.51
C VAL A 105 -15.63 5.07 -18.48
N GLN A 106 -15.27 6.34 -18.70
CA GLN A 106 -15.70 7.44 -17.82
C GLN A 106 -17.22 7.57 -17.77
N GLN A 107 -17.93 7.42 -18.90
CA GLN A 107 -19.39 7.39 -18.92
C GLN A 107 -19.96 6.24 -18.08
N GLN A 108 -19.36 5.05 -18.14
CA GLN A 108 -19.79 3.93 -17.30
C GLN A 108 -19.51 4.21 -15.82
N LEU A 109 -18.39 4.82 -15.47
CA LEU A 109 -18.07 5.23 -14.10
C LEU A 109 -19.09 6.24 -13.58
N THR A 110 -19.41 7.28 -14.35
CA THR A 110 -20.43 8.28 -13.99
C THR A 110 -21.79 7.62 -13.76
N LYS A 111 -22.22 6.71 -14.66
CA LYS A 111 -23.46 5.95 -14.50
C LYS A 111 -23.45 5.09 -13.23
N LEU A 112 -22.33 4.44 -12.93
CA LEU A 112 -22.19 3.61 -11.73
C LEU A 112 -22.28 4.45 -10.46
N VAL A 113 -21.64 5.63 -10.43
CA VAL A 113 -21.68 6.52 -9.27
C VAL A 113 -23.07 7.17 -9.12
N SER A 114 -23.76 7.49 -10.21
CA SER A 114 -25.08 8.14 -10.15
C SER A 114 -26.19 7.25 -9.59
N VAL A 115 -26.05 5.92 -9.64
CA VAL A 115 -27.02 4.97 -9.06
C VAL A 115 -26.73 4.65 -7.60
N ARG A 116 -25.62 5.15 -7.03
CA ARG A 116 -25.26 4.98 -5.62
C ARG A 116 -25.57 6.27 -4.85
N LEU A 117 -25.90 6.12 -3.56
CA LEU A 117 -25.84 7.26 -2.65
C LEU A 117 -24.37 7.69 -2.44
N CYS A 118 -24.17 8.92 -2.00
CA CYS A 118 -22.84 9.44 -1.68
C CYS A 118 -22.21 8.68 -0.48
N PRO A 119 -20.86 8.68 -0.36
CA PRO A 119 -20.19 8.12 0.81
C PRO A 119 -20.64 8.81 2.11
N PRO A 120 -20.57 8.14 3.27
CA PRO A 120 -20.88 8.77 4.56
C PRO A 120 -20.10 10.07 4.76
N VAL A 121 -20.81 11.15 5.11
CA VAL A 121 -20.24 12.50 5.21
C VAL A 121 -19.12 12.58 6.25
N THR A 122 -19.22 11.82 7.34
CA THR A 122 -18.15 11.75 8.36
C THR A 122 -16.82 11.25 7.78
N GLY A 123 -16.86 10.23 6.92
CA GLY A 123 -15.68 9.75 6.20
C GLY A 123 -15.13 10.78 5.21
N GLN A 124 -15.99 11.60 4.60
CA GLN A 124 -15.58 12.71 3.72
C GLN A 124 -14.94 13.86 4.51
N ILE A 125 -15.47 14.23 5.67
CA ILE A 125 -14.90 15.29 6.54
C ILE A 125 -13.50 14.88 7.02
N LEU A 126 -13.33 13.64 7.47
CA LEU A 126 -12.02 13.15 7.90
C LEU A 126 -11.03 13.03 6.75
N LEU A 127 -11.52 12.70 5.55
CA LEU A 127 -10.69 12.74 4.35
C LEU A 127 -10.19 14.16 4.07
N ASP A 128 -11.08 15.15 4.14
CA ASP A 128 -10.71 16.57 3.96
C ASP A 128 -9.66 17.01 5.00
N ALA A 129 -9.89 16.71 6.29
CA ALA A 129 -8.91 16.98 7.34
C ALA A 129 -7.58 16.25 7.12
N MET A 130 -7.60 15.05 6.55
CA MET A 130 -6.39 14.28 6.27
C MET A 130 -5.53 14.90 5.19
N VAL A 131 -6.14 15.45 4.14
CA VAL A 131 -5.42 16.06 3.01
C VAL A 131 -5.08 17.52 3.30
N ASN A 132 -5.87 18.21 4.14
CA ASN A 132 -5.65 19.59 4.58
C ASN A 132 -5.00 19.64 5.97
N ARG A 133 -3.80 19.08 6.09
CA ARG A 133 -3.04 19.03 7.36
C ARG A 133 -2.61 20.44 7.80
N PRO A 134 -2.35 20.64 9.10
CA PRO A 134 -1.71 21.87 9.58
C PRO A 134 -0.44 22.19 8.79
N GLN A 135 -0.24 23.47 8.46
CA GLN A 135 0.88 23.98 7.68
C GLN A 135 1.84 24.80 8.56
N PRO A 136 3.10 25.01 8.15
CA PRO A 136 4.01 25.92 8.84
C PRO A 136 3.39 27.30 9.04
N GLY A 137 3.20 27.69 10.31
CA GLY A 137 2.52 28.94 10.70
C GLY A 137 1.20 28.71 11.45
N ASP A 138 0.58 27.54 11.30
CA ASP A 138 -0.63 27.20 12.05
C ASP A 138 -0.30 26.89 13.52
N PRO A 139 -1.18 27.27 14.48
CA PRO A 139 -0.94 27.02 15.91
C PRO A 139 -0.70 25.55 16.27
N SER A 140 -1.34 24.62 15.56
CA SER A 140 -1.24 23.17 15.82
C SER A 140 -0.09 22.49 15.06
N TYR A 141 0.57 23.16 14.11
CA TYR A 141 1.60 22.54 13.27
C TYR A 141 2.80 21.98 14.05
N PRO A 142 3.36 22.68 15.07
CA PRO A 142 4.48 22.14 15.83
C PRO A 142 4.12 20.84 16.55
N GLN A 143 2.94 20.79 17.18
CA GLN A 143 2.45 19.60 17.89
C GLN A 143 2.17 18.46 16.91
N PHE A 144 1.43 18.72 15.84
CA PHE A 144 1.11 17.74 14.80
C PHE A 144 2.38 17.10 14.21
N SER A 145 3.38 17.92 13.91
CA SER A 145 4.67 17.46 13.36
C SER A 145 5.42 16.56 14.34
N GLN A 146 5.43 16.93 15.63
CA GLN A 146 6.06 16.14 16.69
C GLN A 146 5.36 14.79 16.87
N GLU A 147 4.03 14.77 16.94
CA GLU A 147 3.23 13.55 17.10
C GLU A 147 3.41 12.60 15.91
N LYS A 148 3.32 13.13 14.68
CA LYS A 148 3.57 12.37 13.44
C LYS A 148 4.96 11.73 13.48
N ALA A 149 6.00 12.52 13.78
CA ALA A 149 7.37 12.02 13.84
C ALA A 149 7.55 10.94 14.92
N ALA A 150 6.92 11.10 16.08
CA ALA A 150 6.97 10.11 17.16
C ALA A 150 6.32 8.79 16.76
N VAL A 151 5.14 8.82 16.12
CA VAL A 151 4.45 7.62 15.64
C VAL A 151 5.29 6.90 14.58
N LEU A 152 5.77 7.61 13.57
CA LEU A 152 6.58 7.01 12.50
C LEU A 152 7.91 6.44 13.02
N SER A 153 8.57 7.12 13.96
CA SER A 153 9.79 6.62 14.61
C SER A 153 9.52 5.33 15.41
N SER A 154 8.40 5.27 16.14
CA SER A 154 7.98 4.07 16.87
C SER A 154 7.69 2.90 15.93
N LEU A 155 7.03 3.16 14.79
CA LEU A 155 6.77 2.14 13.77
C LEU A 155 8.05 1.66 13.10
N ALA A 156 8.98 2.57 12.75
CA ALA A 156 10.29 2.22 12.20
C ALA A 156 11.11 1.34 13.16
N ARG A 157 11.08 1.64 14.47
CA ARG A 157 11.75 0.81 15.48
C ARG A 157 11.13 -0.58 15.57
N LYS A 158 9.79 -0.68 15.54
CA LYS A 158 9.08 -1.97 15.55
C LYS A 158 9.38 -2.78 14.29
N ALA A 159 9.37 -2.15 13.12
CA ALA A 159 9.72 -2.78 11.84
C ALA A 159 11.11 -3.42 11.88
N ARG A 160 12.14 -2.68 12.30
CA ARG A 160 13.51 -3.20 12.48
C ARG A 160 13.57 -4.36 13.47
N LEU A 161 12.92 -4.21 14.62
CA LEU A 161 12.90 -5.26 15.64
C LEU A 161 12.27 -6.56 15.10
N THR A 162 11.16 -6.46 14.38
CA THR A 162 10.48 -7.61 13.78
C THR A 162 11.37 -8.30 12.74
N GLU A 163 11.99 -7.54 11.85
CA GLU A 163 12.94 -8.05 10.86
C GLU A 163 14.12 -8.78 11.53
N GLU A 164 14.74 -8.16 12.53
CA GLU A 164 15.88 -8.74 13.26
C GLU A 164 15.50 -10.03 13.99
N ILE A 165 14.34 -10.07 14.65
CA ILE A 165 13.89 -11.26 15.38
C ILE A 165 13.65 -12.42 14.40
N PHE A 166 12.94 -12.19 13.29
CA PHE A 166 12.68 -13.24 12.32
C PHE A 166 13.97 -13.75 11.68
N ASN A 167 14.90 -12.87 11.31
CA ASN A 167 16.16 -13.26 10.69
C ASN A 167 17.15 -13.95 11.66
N ARG A 168 16.91 -13.92 12.97
CA ARG A 168 17.67 -14.71 13.97
C ARG A 168 17.13 -16.13 14.12
N ALA A 169 15.89 -16.38 13.74
CA ALA A 169 15.26 -17.69 13.87
C ALA A 169 15.71 -18.63 12.72
N PRO A 170 16.27 -19.82 13.01
CA PRO A 170 16.66 -20.75 11.98
C PRO A 170 15.48 -21.16 11.09
N GLY A 171 15.67 -21.16 9.78
CA GLY A 171 14.63 -21.50 8.81
C GLY A 171 13.58 -20.41 8.59
N ILE A 172 13.77 -19.20 9.12
CA ILE A 172 12.92 -18.04 8.84
C ILE A 172 13.78 -16.94 8.20
N HIS A 173 13.26 -16.35 7.12
CA HIS A 173 13.89 -15.21 6.46
C HIS A 173 12.88 -14.09 6.25
N CYS A 174 13.21 -12.88 6.68
CA CYS A 174 12.37 -11.70 6.53
C CYS A 174 13.10 -10.64 5.71
N ASN A 175 12.43 -10.14 4.67
CA ASN A 175 12.90 -8.96 3.94
C ASN A 175 12.79 -7.71 4.81
N PRO A 176 13.55 -6.64 4.48
CA PRO A 176 13.41 -5.36 5.15
C PRO A 176 11.99 -4.80 5.06
N VAL A 177 11.45 -4.37 6.19
CA VAL A 177 10.12 -3.75 6.28
C VAL A 177 10.28 -2.25 6.07
N GLN A 178 10.20 -1.84 4.80
CA GLN A 178 10.47 -0.46 4.38
C GLN A 178 9.30 0.49 4.66
N GLY A 179 8.08 -0.02 4.72
CA GLY A 179 6.86 0.77 4.91
C GLY A 179 5.63 -0.08 5.27
N ALA A 180 4.45 0.52 5.11
CA ALA A 180 3.16 -0.08 5.46
C ALA A 180 3.10 -0.51 6.95
N MET A 181 2.51 -1.68 7.25
CA MET A 181 2.32 -2.16 8.63
C MET A 181 2.65 -3.64 8.80
N TYR A 182 3.20 -4.30 7.78
CA TYR A 182 3.32 -5.75 7.72
C TYR A 182 4.72 -6.18 7.33
N ALA A 183 5.15 -7.29 7.91
CA ALA A 183 6.27 -8.10 7.45
C ALA A 183 5.70 -9.39 6.84
N PHE A 184 6.39 -9.95 5.85
CA PHE A 184 5.98 -11.21 5.23
C PHE A 184 7.16 -12.19 5.21
N PRO A 185 7.53 -12.77 6.36
CA PRO A 185 8.66 -13.68 6.45
C PRO A 185 8.37 -14.98 5.70
N ARG A 186 9.41 -15.50 5.04
CA ARG A 186 9.41 -16.83 4.44
C ARG A 186 9.82 -17.84 5.50
N ILE A 187 9.05 -18.91 5.61
CA ILE A 187 9.34 -20.05 6.49
C ILE A 187 9.78 -21.24 5.65
N GLU A 188 10.95 -21.77 5.95
CA GLU A 188 11.48 -23.00 5.36
C GLU A 188 10.94 -24.22 6.11
N MET A 189 9.86 -24.78 5.57
CA MET A 189 9.19 -25.94 6.16
C MET A 189 9.94 -27.24 5.82
N PRO A 190 10.33 -28.06 6.82
CA PRO A 190 10.91 -29.37 6.57
C PRO A 190 9.96 -30.29 5.80
N ALA A 191 10.50 -31.20 4.99
CA ALA A 191 9.69 -32.12 4.17
C ALA A 191 8.67 -32.93 4.98
N ARG A 192 9.00 -33.31 6.22
CA ARG A 192 8.07 -34.01 7.12
C ARG A 192 6.86 -33.15 7.50
N ALA A 193 7.06 -31.86 7.79
CA ALA A 193 5.97 -30.96 8.13
C ALA A 193 5.07 -30.69 6.90
N VAL A 194 5.66 -30.62 5.70
CA VAL A 194 4.90 -30.51 4.44
C VAL A 194 4.04 -31.76 4.21
N GLN A 195 4.59 -32.96 4.45
CA GLN A 195 3.84 -34.22 4.32
C GLN A 195 2.70 -34.33 5.33
N GLU A 196 2.92 -33.90 6.58
CA GLU A 196 1.89 -33.87 7.61
C GLU A 196 0.76 -32.90 7.24
N ALA A 197 1.10 -31.69 6.78
CA ALA A 197 0.11 -30.73 6.28
C ALA A 197 -0.74 -31.33 5.16
N GLN A 198 -0.12 -32.02 4.19
CA GLN A 198 -0.81 -32.71 3.11
C GLN A 198 -1.72 -33.84 3.61
N ALA A 199 -1.28 -34.63 4.59
CA ALA A 199 -2.08 -35.69 5.21
C ALA A 199 -3.35 -35.15 5.89
N GLN A 200 -3.29 -33.90 6.39
CA GLN A 200 -4.43 -33.19 6.97
C GLN A 200 -5.24 -32.36 5.95
N GLY A 201 -4.89 -32.44 4.65
CA GLY A 201 -5.59 -31.69 3.59
C GLY A 201 -5.34 -30.18 3.62
N GLN A 202 -4.23 -29.74 4.22
CA GLN A 202 -3.87 -28.33 4.40
C GLN A 202 -2.66 -27.96 3.54
N THR A 203 -2.56 -26.66 3.20
CA THR A 203 -1.29 -26.12 2.68
C THR A 203 -0.27 -25.99 3.82
N PRO A 204 1.04 -26.08 3.54
CA PRO A 204 2.06 -26.08 4.60
C PRO A 204 2.05 -24.83 5.50
N ASP A 205 1.78 -23.66 4.91
CA ASP A 205 1.64 -22.39 5.62
C ASP A 205 0.40 -22.35 6.50
N MET A 206 -0.75 -22.83 6.01
CA MET A 206 -1.98 -22.96 6.82
C MET A 206 -1.75 -23.88 8.02
N PHE A 207 -1.13 -25.04 7.80
CA PHE A 207 -0.77 -25.96 8.87
C PHE A 207 0.10 -25.28 9.93
N PHE A 208 1.17 -24.59 9.50
CA PHE A 208 2.03 -23.84 10.42
C PHE A 208 1.24 -22.77 11.20
N CYS A 209 0.44 -21.96 10.51
CA CYS A 209 -0.33 -20.87 11.14
C CYS A 209 -1.38 -21.37 12.12
N LEU A 210 -2.07 -22.48 11.82
CA LEU A 210 -3.05 -23.08 12.73
C LEU A 210 -2.37 -23.64 13.97
N ARG A 211 -1.24 -24.34 13.81
CA ARG A 211 -0.45 -24.84 14.95
C ARG A 211 0.05 -23.70 15.82
N LEU A 212 0.54 -22.63 15.21
CA LEU A 212 0.95 -21.43 15.93
C LEU A 212 -0.21 -20.82 16.72
N LEU A 213 -1.38 -20.65 16.08
CA LEU A 213 -2.59 -20.14 16.74
C LEU A 213 -3.03 -21.03 17.91
N GLU A 214 -3.05 -22.35 17.72
CA GLU A 214 -3.43 -23.32 18.76
C GLU A 214 -2.48 -23.29 19.96
N GLU A 215 -1.18 -23.06 19.73
CA GLU A 215 -0.15 -23.12 20.76
C GLU A 215 0.12 -21.76 21.44
N THR A 216 -0.08 -20.63 20.74
CA THR A 216 0.32 -19.29 21.23
C THR A 216 -0.80 -18.25 21.31
N GLY A 217 -2.01 -18.57 20.85
CA GLY A 217 -3.14 -17.64 20.75
C GLY A 217 -3.05 -16.71 19.54
#